data_AF-A0A7X1B7T8-F1
#
_entry.id   AF-A0A7X1B7T8-F1
#
_cell.length_a   1.000
_cell.length_b   1.000
_cell.length_c   1.000
_cell.angle_alpha   90.00
_cell.angle_beta   90.00
_cell.angle_gamma   90.00
#
_symmetry.space_group_name_H-M   'P 1'
#
loop_
_entity.id
_entity.type
_entity.pdbx_description
1 polymer ?
#
loop_
_entity_poly.entity_id
_entity_poly.type
_entity_poly.pdbx_seq_one_letter_code
_entity_poly.pdbx_strand_id
1 'polypeptide(L)'
;MPNSVLPSQSEPLSTRLKSLIAEIERSAKMAHLVSRNADGIASENKSSTRNAFAFETVASQMKTISEDALSRISVLREILSEMDSLTSTINLAGRQRMLSQRMMKLVLTQRFEEIDSPDLDEEIRETKLLFDKSMEELINNPLNTPSIKNKLLLTQGVWQCFLGSLNRKDYKSAAEENESVLKEMNEAVQLYKSLVHP
;
A
#
# COMPACT_ATOMS: atom_id res chain seq x y z
N MET A 1 -2.82 23.76 28.77
CA MET A 1 -1.82 22.97 28.01
C MET A 1 -2.58 21.85 27.32
N PRO A 2 -2.63 21.77 25.98
CA PRO A 2 -3.16 20.57 25.35
C PRO A 2 -2.17 19.44 25.65
N ASN A 3 -2.64 18.39 26.34
CA ASN A 3 -1.85 17.18 26.57
C ASN A 3 -1.46 16.59 25.21
N SER A 4 -0.20 16.80 24.80
CA SER A 4 0.40 16.05 23.70
C SER A 4 0.66 14.64 24.22
N VAL A 5 -0.27 13.74 23.95
CA VAL A 5 -0.04 12.31 24.17
C VAL A 5 0.81 11.85 22.99
N LEU A 6 2.12 11.99 23.12
CA LEU A 6 3.07 11.41 22.16
C LEU A 6 2.68 9.94 21.93
N PRO A 7 2.52 9.51 20.67
CA PRO A 7 2.04 8.17 20.39
C PRO A 7 3.04 7.15 20.95
N SER A 8 2.52 6.16 21.69
CA SER A 8 3.33 5.15 22.38
C SER A 8 4.26 4.46 21.39
N GLN A 9 5.53 4.27 21.76
CA GLN A 9 6.50 3.58 20.90
C GLN A 9 6.10 2.13 20.58
N SER A 10 5.14 1.56 21.32
CA SER A 10 4.59 0.22 21.10
C SER A 10 3.57 0.13 19.95
N GLU A 11 3.09 1.24 19.42
CA GLU A 11 2.09 1.24 18.34
C GLU A 11 2.72 1.06 16.94
N PRO A 12 1.98 0.49 15.98
CA PRO A 12 2.44 0.44 14.59
C PRO A 12 2.81 1.83 14.06
N LEU A 13 3.87 1.89 13.23
CA LEU A 13 4.37 3.14 12.63
C LEU A 13 3.27 3.94 11.90
N SER A 14 2.36 3.26 11.20
CA SER A 14 1.23 3.89 10.52
C SER A 14 0.27 4.58 11.49
N THR A 15 -0.02 3.96 12.64
CA THR A 15 -0.85 4.55 13.71
C THR A 15 -0.18 5.78 14.31
N ARG A 16 1.13 5.67 14.60
CA ARG A 16 1.92 6.78 15.16
C ARG A 16 1.96 7.97 14.20
N LEU A 17 2.16 7.72 12.90
CA LEU A 17 2.18 8.75 11.86
C LEU A 17 0.80 9.39 11.64
N LYS A 18 -0.29 8.59 11.65
CA LYS A 18 -1.67 9.10 11.60
C LYS A 18 -1.98 10.01 12.79
N SER A 19 -1.53 9.65 14.00
CA SER A 19 -1.67 10.48 15.19
C SER A 19 -0.91 11.81 15.07
N LEU A 20 0.36 11.76 14.64
CA LEU A 20 1.19 12.95 14.44
C LEU A 20 0.57 13.92 13.41
N ILE A 21 0.05 13.40 12.30
CA ILE A 21 -0.67 14.21 11.30
C ILE A 21 -1.87 14.93 11.94
N ALA A 22 -2.65 14.25 12.78
CA ALA A 22 -3.80 14.84 13.46
C ALA A 22 -3.40 15.90 14.51
N GLU A 23 -2.24 15.77 15.14
CA GLU A 23 -1.69 16.78 16.06
C GLU A 23 -1.20 18.03 15.32
N ILE A 24 -0.47 17.86 14.22
CA ILE A 24 0.00 18.98 13.39
C ILE A 24 -1.21 19.70 12.79
N GLU A 25 -2.24 18.99 12.34
CA GLU A 25 -3.45 19.59 11.79
C GLU A 25 -4.18 20.45 12.83
N ARG A 26 -4.33 19.94 14.06
CA ARG A 26 -4.90 20.70 15.18
C ARG A 26 -4.10 21.97 15.45
N SER A 27 -2.77 21.86 15.45
CA SER A 27 -1.87 22.99 15.69
C SER A 27 -1.95 24.04 14.58
N ALA A 28 -2.02 23.61 13.32
CA ALA A 28 -2.19 24.49 12.16
C ALA A 28 -3.55 25.21 12.18
N LYS A 29 -4.64 24.50 12.53
CA LYS A 29 -5.96 25.14 12.70
C LYS A 29 -5.97 26.18 13.82
N MET A 30 -5.30 25.89 14.94
CA MET A 30 -5.13 26.86 16.03
C MET A 30 -4.33 28.08 15.58
N ALA A 31 -3.24 27.88 14.82
CA ALA A 31 -2.44 28.95 14.23
C ALA A 31 -3.28 29.88 13.35
N HIS A 32 -4.16 29.31 12.52
CA HIS A 32 -5.07 30.06 11.67
C HIS A 32 -6.10 30.88 12.48
N LEU A 33 -6.60 30.36 13.62
CA LEU A 33 -7.49 31.11 14.51
C LEU A 33 -6.76 32.28 15.18
N VAL A 34 -5.53 32.05 15.64
CA VAL A 34 -4.68 33.10 16.25
C VAL A 34 -4.38 34.21 15.24
N SER A 35 -4.07 33.84 13.99
CA SER A 35 -3.90 34.78 12.88
C SER A 35 -5.14 35.67 12.70
N ARG A 36 -6.33 35.06 12.56
CA ARG A 36 -7.58 35.83 12.40
C ARG A 36 -7.87 36.78 13.56
N ASN A 37 -7.57 36.37 14.79
CA ASN A 37 -7.77 37.22 15.96
C ASN A 37 -6.77 38.39 15.98
N ALA A 38 -5.51 38.14 15.61
CA ALA A 38 -4.48 39.17 15.51
C ALA A 38 -4.80 40.20 14.40
N ASP A 39 -5.32 39.75 13.25
CA ASP A 39 -5.83 40.64 12.20
C ASP A 39 -6.98 41.53 12.71
N GLY A 40 -7.92 40.95 13.46
CA GLY A 40 -9.03 41.69 14.08
C GLY A 40 -8.53 42.79 15.02
N ILE A 41 -7.62 42.46 15.94
CA ILE A 41 -7.02 43.41 16.90
C ILE A 41 -6.25 44.52 16.18
N ALA A 42 -5.49 44.19 15.13
CA ALA A 42 -4.77 45.17 14.32
C ALA A 42 -5.75 46.16 13.63
N SER A 43 -6.89 45.65 13.15
CA SER A 43 -7.92 46.47 12.50
C SER A 43 -8.65 47.43 13.45
N GLU A 44 -8.76 47.07 14.74
CA GLU A 44 -9.38 47.89 15.80
C GLU A 44 -8.43 48.97 16.36
N ASN A 45 -7.12 48.71 16.43
CA ASN A 45 -6.13 49.59 17.06
C ASN A 45 -5.39 50.55 16.09
N LYS A 46 -6.07 51.04 15.05
CA LYS A 46 -5.49 51.89 13.98
C LYS A 46 -4.75 53.16 14.45
N SER A 47 -4.95 53.60 15.69
CA SER A 47 -4.28 54.76 16.29
C SER A 47 -2.83 54.51 16.72
N SER A 48 -2.39 53.24 16.86
CA SER A 48 -1.00 52.86 17.17
C SER A 48 -0.37 52.12 15.99
N THR A 49 0.09 52.88 15.00
CA THR A 49 0.55 52.39 13.69
C THR A 49 1.65 51.33 13.75
N ARG A 50 2.58 51.41 14.71
CA ARG A 50 3.69 50.45 14.81
C ARG A 50 3.26 49.09 15.34
N ASN A 51 2.36 49.04 16.33
CA ASN A 51 1.90 47.79 16.92
C ASN A 51 0.90 47.09 15.99
N ALA A 52 -0.03 47.84 15.40
CA ALA A 52 -0.99 47.30 14.43
C ALA A 52 -0.27 46.61 13.25
N PHE A 53 0.75 47.26 12.67
CA PHE A 53 1.54 46.69 11.57
C PHE A 53 2.32 45.42 11.96
N ALA A 54 2.86 45.37 13.19
CA ALA A 54 3.56 44.19 13.69
C ALA A 54 2.60 42.99 13.87
N PHE A 55 1.40 43.22 14.40
CA PHE A 55 0.39 42.18 14.54
C PHE A 55 -0.12 41.68 13.18
N GLU A 56 -0.38 42.58 12.23
CA GLU A 56 -0.80 42.22 10.88
C GLU A 56 0.28 41.38 10.14
N THR A 57 1.56 41.74 10.31
CA THR A 57 2.68 40.97 9.74
C THR A 57 2.72 39.55 10.33
N VAL A 58 2.62 39.42 11.65
CA VAL A 58 2.64 38.11 12.33
C VAL A 58 1.40 37.29 11.96
N ALA A 59 0.23 37.91 11.88
CA ALA A 59 -1.01 37.26 11.50
C ALA A 59 -0.93 36.71 10.06
N SER A 60 -0.43 37.50 9.12
CA SER A 60 -0.22 37.09 7.73
C SER A 60 0.79 35.93 7.61
N GLN A 61 1.91 36.01 8.32
CA GLN A 61 2.90 34.92 8.38
C GLN A 61 2.31 33.65 8.98
N MET A 62 1.57 33.76 10.08
CA MET A 62 0.95 32.63 10.77
C MET A 62 -0.13 31.97 9.90
N LYS A 63 -0.92 32.76 9.17
CA LYS A 63 -1.87 32.25 8.17
C LYS A 63 -1.15 31.43 7.11
N THR A 64 -0.12 32.00 6.49
CA THR A 64 0.67 31.34 5.44
C THR A 64 1.27 30.03 5.92
N ILE A 65 1.89 30.00 7.09
CA ILE A 65 2.47 28.79 7.70
C ILE A 65 1.38 27.74 7.95
N SER A 66 0.21 28.15 8.45
CA SER A 66 -0.89 27.23 8.72
C SER A 66 -1.43 26.58 7.45
N GLU A 67 -1.58 27.37 6.37
CA GLU A 67 -2.05 26.89 5.08
C GLU A 67 -1.03 25.92 4.45
N ASP A 68 0.26 26.25 4.49
CA ASP A 68 1.35 25.37 4.03
C ASP A 68 1.39 24.05 4.83
N ALA A 69 1.26 24.12 6.16
CA ALA A 69 1.21 22.92 7.01
C ALA A 69 0.01 22.02 6.67
N LEU A 70 -1.18 22.59 6.49
CA LEU A 70 -2.38 21.83 6.11
C LEU A 70 -2.25 21.20 4.72
N SER A 71 -1.67 21.92 3.77
CA SER A 71 -1.39 21.42 2.42
C SER A 71 -0.44 20.20 2.47
N ARG A 72 0.67 20.31 3.20
CA ARG A 72 1.62 19.19 3.40
C ARG A 72 0.99 18.00 4.09
N ILE A 73 0.12 18.22 5.08
CA ILE A 73 -0.64 17.14 5.73
C ILE A 73 -1.52 16.38 4.73
N SER A 74 -2.16 17.09 3.80
CA SER A 74 -2.97 16.45 2.75
C SER A 74 -2.13 15.49 1.92
N VAL A 75 -0.95 15.93 1.49
CA VAL A 75 0.00 15.08 0.72
C VAL A 75 0.46 13.88 1.55
N LEU A 76 0.78 14.07 2.84
CA LEU A 76 1.17 12.96 3.71
C LEU A 76 0.07 11.91 3.88
N ARG A 77 -1.21 12.32 3.89
CA ARG A 77 -2.33 11.39 3.94
C ARG A 77 -2.46 10.55 2.68
N GLU A 78 -2.23 11.17 1.52
CA GLU A 78 -2.24 10.47 0.23
C GLU A 78 -1.12 9.43 0.18
N ILE A 79 0.12 9.82 0.54
CA ILE A 79 1.27 8.91 0.62
C ILE A 79 0.98 7.75 1.59
N LEU A 80 0.41 8.02 2.77
CA LEU A 80 0.03 6.97 3.71
C LEU A 80 -0.98 5.99 3.11
N SER A 81 -1.98 6.49 2.37
CA SER A 81 -2.97 5.65 1.70
C SER A 81 -2.32 4.79 0.61
N GLU A 82 -1.39 5.35 -0.16
CA GLU A 82 -0.61 4.60 -1.15
C GLU A 82 0.24 3.51 -0.49
N MET A 83 0.90 3.80 0.64
CA MET A 83 1.68 2.82 1.40
C MET A 83 0.81 1.66 1.94
N ASP A 84 -0.38 1.96 2.46
CA ASP A 84 -1.35 0.96 2.92
C ASP A 84 -1.80 0.07 1.73
N SER A 85 -2.09 0.67 0.57
CA SER A 85 -2.43 -0.04 -0.67
C SER A 85 -1.29 -0.93 -1.19
N LEU A 86 -0.07 -0.42 -1.17
CA LEU A 86 1.13 -1.14 -1.57
C LEU A 86 1.40 -2.34 -0.67
N THR A 87 1.19 -2.19 0.65
CA THR A 87 1.30 -3.30 1.61
C THR A 87 0.28 -4.40 1.32
N SER A 88 -0.97 -4.04 1.01
CA SER A 88 -1.99 -5.00 0.58
C SER A 88 -1.58 -5.72 -0.71
N THR A 89 -1.04 -4.97 -1.68
CA THR A 89 -0.54 -5.48 -2.96
C THR A 89 0.60 -6.47 -2.77
N ILE A 90 1.57 -6.16 -1.90
CA ILE A 90 2.67 -7.07 -1.53
C ILE A 90 2.14 -8.39 -0.96
N ASN A 91 1.11 -8.33 -0.10
CA ASN A 91 0.50 -9.53 0.46
C ASN A 91 -0.24 -10.35 -0.59
N LEU A 92 -0.96 -9.70 -1.51
CA LEU A 92 -1.64 -10.36 -2.64
C LEU A 92 -0.63 -11.06 -3.57
N ALA A 93 0.45 -10.37 -3.92
CA ALA A 93 1.58 -10.90 -4.67
C ALA A 93 2.24 -12.09 -3.94
N GLY A 94 2.43 -11.95 -2.62
CA GLY A 94 2.98 -13.01 -1.77
C GLY A 94 2.12 -14.27 -1.74
N ARG A 95 0.78 -14.14 -1.73
CA ARG A 95 -0.16 -15.27 -1.77
C ARG A 95 -0.08 -16.07 -3.07
N GLN A 96 0.28 -15.46 -4.20
CA GLN A 96 0.40 -16.18 -5.47
C GLN A 96 1.41 -17.34 -5.40
N ARG A 97 2.51 -17.13 -4.68
CA ARG A 97 3.51 -18.20 -4.41
C ARG A 97 2.92 -19.38 -3.65
N MET A 98 2.08 -19.09 -2.65
CA MET A 98 1.40 -20.13 -1.88
C MET A 98 0.39 -20.88 -2.77
N LEU A 99 -0.36 -20.15 -3.60
CA LEU A 99 -1.39 -20.73 -4.46
C LEU A 99 -0.78 -21.64 -5.54
N SER A 100 0.34 -21.25 -6.18
CA SER A 100 0.97 -22.12 -7.19
C SER A 100 1.48 -23.43 -6.58
N GLN A 101 2.13 -23.34 -5.42
CA GLN A 101 2.65 -24.49 -4.68
C GLN A 101 1.52 -25.36 -4.12
N ARG A 102 0.43 -24.75 -3.62
CA ARG A 102 -0.78 -25.46 -3.20
C ARG A 102 -1.38 -26.25 -4.36
N MET A 103 -1.53 -25.63 -5.53
CA MET A 103 -2.10 -26.29 -6.70
C MET A 103 -1.26 -27.51 -7.12
N MET A 104 0.07 -27.35 -7.19
CA MET A 104 0.95 -28.48 -7.50
C MET A 104 0.82 -29.61 -6.49
N LYS A 105 0.77 -29.28 -5.19
CA LYS A 105 0.58 -30.28 -4.14
C LYS A 105 -0.74 -31.04 -4.31
N LEU A 106 -1.85 -30.35 -4.52
CA LEU A 106 -3.17 -30.97 -4.68
C LEU A 106 -3.20 -31.93 -5.87
N VAL A 107 -2.63 -31.53 -7.01
CA VAL A 107 -2.56 -32.38 -8.21
C VAL A 107 -1.66 -33.61 -7.99
N LEU A 108 -0.53 -33.44 -7.31
CA LEU A 108 0.34 -34.58 -6.99
C LEU A 108 -0.34 -35.54 -6.01
N THR A 109 -1.04 -35.04 -4.99
CA THR A 109 -1.84 -35.85 -4.07
C THR A 109 -2.89 -36.65 -4.83
N GLN A 110 -3.68 -35.99 -5.68
CA GLN A 110 -4.67 -36.66 -6.53
C GLN A 110 -4.05 -37.80 -7.35
N ARG A 111 -2.86 -37.56 -7.91
CA ARG A 111 -2.16 -38.53 -8.75
C ARG A 111 -1.55 -39.70 -7.97
N PHE A 112 -0.89 -39.44 -6.85
CA PHE A 112 -0.11 -40.45 -6.12
C PHE A 112 -0.96 -41.27 -5.15
N GLU A 113 -1.99 -40.66 -4.57
CA GLU A 113 -2.90 -41.35 -3.65
C GLU A 113 -4.07 -42.02 -4.41
N GLU A 114 -4.10 -41.87 -5.74
CA GLU A 114 -5.16 -42.39 -6.63
C GLU A 114 -6.57 -41.97 -6.16
N ILE A 115 -6.65 -40.78 -5.54
CA ILE A 115 -7.90 -40.22 -5.02
C ILE A 115 -8.63 -39.54 -6.18
N ASP A 116 -9.74 -40.15 -6.59
CA ASP A 116 -10.73 -39.49 -7.44
C ASP A 116 -11.84 -38.93 -6.55
N SER A 117 -11.69 -37.67 -6.13
CA SER A 117 -12.61 -36.99 -5.22
C SER A 117 -13.11 -35.69 -5.84
N PRO A 118 -14.44 -35.50 -5.97
CA PRO A 118 -15.03 -34.24 -6.40
C PRO A 118 -14.60 -33.03 -5.56
N ASP A 119 -14.34 -33.24 -4.27
CA ASP A 119 -13.90 -32.18 -3.35
C ASP A 119 -12.47 -31.72 -3.69
N LEU A 120 -11.58 -32.66 -4.01
CA LEU A 120 -10.19 -32.34 -4.38
C LEU A 120 -10.12 -31.62 -5.73
N ASP A 121 -10.95 -32.05 -6.67
CA ASP A 121 -11.13 -31.39 -7.96
C ASP A 121 -11.63 -29.94 -7.80
N GLU A 122 -12.57 -29.71 -6.87
CA GLU A 122 -13.04 -28.37 -6.56
C GLU A 122 -11.94 -27.51 -5.94
N GLU A 123 -11.17 -28.03 -4.98
CA GLU A 123 -10.05 -27.30 -4.39
C GLU A 123 -8.98 -26.90 -5.42
N ILE A 124 -8.69 -27.75 -6.40
CA ILE A 124 -7.77 -27.44 -7.50
C ILE A 124 -8.34 -26.30 -8.36
N ARG A 125 -9.64 -26.38 -8.72
CA ARG A 125 -10.32 -25.33 -9.50
C ARG A 125 -10.34 -24.00 -8.77
N GLU A 126 -10.70 -24.00 -7.49
CA GLU A 126 -10.74 -22.81 -6.65
C GLU A 126 -9.36 -22.17 -6.50
N THR A 127 -8.33 -22.99 -6.27
CA THR A 127 -6.94 -22.51 -6.15
C THR A 127 -6.48 -21.83 -7.44
N LYS A 128 -6.77 -22.45 -8.59
CA LYS A 128 -6.48 -21.88 -9.91
C LYS A 128 -7.22 -20.56 -10.14
N LEU A 129 -8.53 -20.53 -9.88
CA LEU A 129 -9.36 -19.35 -10.07
C LEU A 129 -8.88 -18.18 -9.19
N LEU A 130 -8.55 -18.47 -7.93
CA LEU A 130 -8.04 -17.46 -7.00
C LEU A 130 -6.69 -16.91 -7.46
N PHE A 131 -5.81 -17.75 -7.99
CA PHE A 131 -4.55 -17.31 -8.59
C PHE A 131 -4.82 -16.38 -9.78
N ASP A 132 -5.62 -16.84 -10.75
CA ASP A 132 -5.88 -16.09 -11.99
C ASP A 132 -6.50 -14.71 -11.70
N LYS A 133 -7.52 -14.66 -10.83
CA LYS A 133 -8.18 -13.41 -10.43
C LYS A 133 -7.21 -12.45 -9.74
N SER A 134 -6.40 -12.98 -8.82
CA SER A 134 -5.41 -12.17 -8.11
C SER A 134 -4.29 -11.67 -9.03
N MET A 135 -3.87 -12.49 -10.01
CA MET A 135 -2.87 -12.11 -10.99
C MET A 135 -3.39 -10.99 -11.90
N GLU A 136 -4.65 -11.06 -12.33
CA GLU A 136 -5.30 -9.98 -13.08
C GLU A 136 -5.36 -8.68 -12.28
N GLU A 137 -5.75 -8.75 -11.00
CA GLU A 137 -5.75 -7.60 -10.08
C GLU A 137 -4.34 -7.00 -9.95
N LEU A 138 -3.32 -7.85 -9.79
CA LEU A 138 -1.93 -7.41 -9.71
C LEU A 138 -1.47 -6.73 -11.01
N ILE A 139 -1.76 -7.29 -12.18
CA ILE A 139 -1.35 -6.73 -13.48
C ILE A 139 -1.97 -5.35 -13.72
N ASN A 140 -3.22 -5.16 -13.30
CA ASN A 140 -3.98 -3.93 -13.49
C ASN A 140 -3.81 -2.91 -12.35
N ASN A 141 -2.99 -3.21 -11.34
CA ASN A 141 -2.78 -2.33 -10.22
C ASN A 141 -2.15 -0.98 -10.65
N PRO A 142 -2.73 0.17 -10.27
CA PRO A 142 -2.22 1.49 -10.67
C PRO A 142 -0.85 1.83 -10.08
N LEU A 143 -0.43 1.16 -9.01
CA LEU A 143 0.90 1.34 -8.39
C LEU A 143 2.03 0.64 -9.16
N ASN A 144 1.71 -0.05 -10.27
CA ASN A 144 2.70 -0.76 -11.05
C ASN A 144 3.63 0.19 -11.82
N THR A 145 4.93 0.03 -11.61
CA THR A 145 5.93 0.54 -12.55
C THR A 145 5.99 -0.33 -13.81
N PRO A 146 6.56 0.16 -14.93
CA PRO A 146 6.76 -0.67 -16.12
C PRO A 146 7.53 -1.96 -15.84
N SER A 147 8.52 -1.91 -14.94
CA SER A 147 9.30 -3.08 -14.53
C SER A 147 8.44 -4.13 -13.81
N ILE A 148 7.62 -3.71 -12.85
CA ILE A 148 6.70 -4.59 -12.12
C ILE A 148 5.68 -5.21 -13.09
N LYS A 149 5.08 -4.40 -13.96
CA LYS A 149 4.08 -4.88 -14.92
C LYS A 149 4.68 -5.94 -15.86
N ASN A 150 5.88 -5.69 -16.39
CA ASN A 150 6.57 -6.67 -17.24
C ASN A 150 6.88 -7.96 -16.49
N LYS A 151 7.33 -7.88 -15.23
CA LYS A 151 7.58 -9.05 -14.39
C LYS A 151 6.29 -9.86 -14.17
N LEU A 152 5.17 -9.21 -13.85
CA LEU A 152 3.88 -9.89 -13.67
C LEU A 152 3.39 -10.59 -14.95
N LEU A 153 3.54 -9.94 -16.11
CA LEU A 153 3.19 -10.55 -17.40
C LEU A 153 4.05 -11.77 -17.72
N LEU A 154 5.35 -11.72 -17.39
CA LEU A 154 6.24 -12.88 -17.51
C LEU A 154 5.79 -14.00 -16.58
N THR A 155 5.52 -13.71 -15.30
CA THR A 155 5.01 -14.70 -14.34
C THR A 155 3.70 -15.32 -14.81
N GLN A 156 2.80 -14.52 -15.39
CA GLN A 156 1.55 -15.02 -15.98
C GLN A 156 1.82 -16.00 -17.14
N GLY A 157 2.81 -15.71 -17.99
CA GLY A 157 3.23 -16.64 -19.04
C GLY A 157 3.74 -17.97 -18.49
N VAL A 158 4.62 -17.93 -17.49
CA VAL A 158 5.15 -19.14 -16.83
C VAL A 158 4.02 -19.95 -16.16
N TRP A 159 3.07 -19.26 -15.54
CA TRP A 159 1.86 -19.88 -14.97
C TRP A 159 1.02 -20.61 -16.03
N GLN A 160 0.85 -20.05 -17.23
CA GLN A 160 0.14 -20.75 -18.30
C GLN A 160 0.90 -21.99 -18.81
N CYS A 161 2.24 -21.94 -18.86
CA CYS A 161 3.05 -23.12 -19.17
C CYS A 161 2.83 -24.23 -18.14
N PHE A 162 2.90 -23.89 -16.85
CA PHE A 162 2.61 -24.79 -15.74
C PHE A 162 1.25 -25.48 -15.89
N LEU A 163 0.18 -24.70 -16.11
CA LEU A 163 -1.15 -25.23 -16.35
C LEU A 163 -1.22 -26.15 -17.58
N GLY A 164 -0.52 -25.79 -18.66
CA GLY A 164 -0.41 -26.59 -19.87
C GLY A 164 0.25 -27.95 -19.61
N SER A 165 1.33 -27.98 -18.83
CA SER A 165 2.03 -29.21 -18.46
C SER A 165 1.19 -30.10 -17.55
N LEU A 166 0.47 -29.51 -16.58
CA LEU A 166 -0.52 -30.25 -15.78
C LEU A 166 -1.61 -30.89 -16.64
N ASN A 167 -2.15 -30.16 -17.62
CA ASN A 167 -3.19 -30.68 -18.52
C ASN A 167 -2.68 -31.84 -19.40
N ARG A 168 -1.40 -31.80 -19.81
CA ARG A 168 -0.74 -32.91 -20.52
C ARG A 168 -0.32 -34.06 -19.60
N LYS A 169 -0.55 -33.94 -18.28
CA LYS A 169 -0.07 -34.87 -17.25
C LYS A 169 1.46 -35.03 -17.22
N ASP A 170 2.18 -34.01 -17.68
CA ASP A 170 3.63 -33.93 -17.58
C ASP A 170 4.02 -33.30 -16.25
N TYR A 171 3.97 -34.10 -15.19
CA TYR A 171 4.19 -33.65 -13.82
C TYR A 171 5.63 -33.23 -13.55
N LYS A 172 6.60 -33.73 -14.33
CA LYS A 172 7.99 -33.33 -14.19
C LYS A 172 8.17 -31.90 -14.67
N SER A 173 7.74 -31.60 -15.89
CA SER A 173 7.80 -30.23 -16.42
C SER A 173 6.96 -29.28 -15.58
N ALA A 174 5.77 -29.71 -15.12
CA ALA A 174 4.94 -28.89 -14.23
C ALA A 174 5.63 -28.56 -12.89
N ALA A 175 6.43 -29.46 -12.32
CA ALA A 175 7.19 -29.16 -11.11
C ALA A 175 8.24 -28.07 -11.34
N GLU A 176 9.00 -28.19 -12.43
CA GLU A 176 10.04 -27.22 -12.83
C GLU A 176 9.43 -25.84 -13.15
N GLU A 177 8.27 -25.81 -13.82
CA GLU A 177 7.52 -24.60 -14.13
C GLU A 177 6.92 -23.96 -12.87
N ASN A 178 6.40 -24.74 -11.91
CA ASN A 178 5.91 -24.21 -10.62
C ASN A 178 7.04 -23.57 -9.80
N GLU A 179 8.24 -24.16 -9.78
CA GLU A 179 9.41 -23.52 -9.16
C GLU A 179 9.76 -22.21 -9.85
N SER A 180 9.61 -22.15 -11.18
CA SER A 180 9.78 -20.91 -11.94
C SER A 180 8.73 -19.86 -11.56
N VAL A 181 7.45 -20.24 -11.42
CA VAL A 181 6.39 -19.34 -10.91
C VAL A 181 6.76 -18.81 -9.52
N LEU A 182 7.20 -19.68 -8.61
CA LEU A 182 7.60 -19.30 -7.25
C LEU A 182 8.71 -18.24 -7.26
N LYS A 183 9.74 -18.45 -8.08
CA LYS A 183 10.89 -17.54 -8.21
C LYS A 183 10.47 -16.20 -8.80
N GLU A 184 9.79 -16.19 -9.94
CA GLU A 184 9.38 -14.96 -10.62
C GLU A 184 8.43 -14.13 -9.75
N MET A 185 7.54 -14.80 -9.02
CA MET A 185 6.63 -14.15 -8.09
C MET A 185 7.35 -13.63 -6.83
N ASN A 186 8.41 -14.30 -6.37
CA ASN A 186 9.26 -13.75 -5.32
C ASN A 186 9.98 -12.48 -5.77
N GLU A 187 10.47 -12.44 -7.01
CA GLU A 187 11.09 -11.23 -7.58
C GLU A 187 10.10 -10.07 -7.69
N ALA A 188 8.86 -10.32 -8.15
CA ALA A 188 7.81 -9.30 -8.16
C ALA A 188 7.49 -8.76 -6.75
N VAL A 189 7.46 -9.62 -5.73
CA VAL A 189 7.32 -9.18 -4.33
C VAL A 189 8.47 -8.24 -3.91
N GLN A 190 9.70 -8.54 -4.31
CA GLN A 190 10.85 -7.67 -3.99
C GLN A 190 10.76 -6.32 -4.71
N LEU A 191 10.32 -6.30 -5.97
CA LEU A 191 10.09 -5.05 -6.71
C LEU A 191 9.03 -4.17 -6.04
N TYR A 192 7.95 -4.74 -5.51
CA TYR A 192 6.99 -3.96 -4.72
C TYR A 192 7.59 -3.47 -3.40
N LYS A 193 8.39 -4.30 -2.71
CA LYS A 193 9.06 -3.90 -1.47
C LYS A 193 10.05 -2.75 -1.66
N SER A 194 10.77 -2.70 -2.78
CA SER A 194 11.67 -1.57 -3.08
C SER A 194 10.94 -0.26 -3.32
N LEU A 195 9.63 -0.28 -3.62
CA LEU A 195 8.82 0.95 -3.66
C LEU A 195 8.50 1.48 -2.25
N VAL A 196 8.50 0.62 -1.23
CA VAL A 196 8.27 1.01 0.19
C VAL A 196 9.58 1.45 0.85
N HIS A 197 10.68 0.77 0.54
CA HIS A 197 11.99 0.99 1.13
C HIS A 197 13.01 1.32 0.03
N PRO A 198 13.25 2.62 -0.26
CA PRO A 198 14.27 3.05 -1.21
C PRO A 198 15.69 2.75 -0.71
#